data_AF-X1SCF1-F1
#
_entry.id   AF-X1SCF1-F1
#
_cell.length_a   1.000
_cell.length_b   1.000
_cell.length_c   1.000
_cell.angle_alpha   90.00
_cell.angle_beta   90.00
_cell.angle_gamma   90.00
#
_symmetry.space_group_name_H-M   'P 1'
#
loop_
_entity.id
_entity.type
_entity.pdbx_description
1 polymer ?
#
loop_
_entity_poly.entity_id
_entity_poly.type
_entity_poly.pdbx_seq_one_letter_code
_entity_poly.pdbx_strand_id
1 'polypeptide(L)'
;MATPDFLKWLEREEEVFGMTGAIERSIDPDACRRMLLEELGYDPSDKQVGAMYEAGRMRYETLPTIGVSTSQVLYPWGKQTWYRDLTTGRRIGTADVQYRIDLMGF
;
A
#
# COMPACT_ATOMS: atom_id res chain seq x y z
N MET A 1 -9.40 -2.84 -5.11
CA MET A 1 -8.54 -4.02 -4.87
C MET A 1 -7.18 -3.69 -5.49
N ALA A 2 -6.16 -3.42 -4.68
CA ALA A 2 -4.82 -3.09 -5.20
C ALA A 2 -4.24 -4.33 -5.90
N THR A 3 -3.81 -4.20 -7.14
CA THR A 3 -3.26 -5.31 -7.93
C THR A 3 -1.89 -5.76 -7.37
N PRO A 4 -1.49 -7.02 -7.56
CA PRO A 4 -0.21 -7.56 -7.07
C PRO A 4 1.05 -6.78 -7.50
N ASP A 5 0.98 -6.02 -8.60
CA ASP A 5 2.07 -5.16 -9.08
C ASP A 5 2.25 -3.90 -8.23
N PHE A 6 1.17 -3.41 -7.60
CA PHE A 6 1.19 -2.17 -6.79
C PHE A 6 2.00 -2.33 -5.51
N LEU A 7 1.74 -3.39 -4.73
CA LEU A 7 2.44 -3.60 -3.46
C LEU A 7 3.91 -3.93 -3.65
N LYS A 8 4.24 -4.64 -4.73
CA LYS A 8 5.63 -4.88 -5.15
C LYS A 8 6.35 -3.59 -5.50
N TRP A 9 5.67 -2.69 -6.23
CA TRP A 9 6.25 -1.40 -6.60
C TRP A 9 6.50 -0.53 -5.36
N LEU A 10 5.54 -0.46 -4.44
CA LEU A 10 5.71 0.29 -3.18
C LEU A 10 6.90 -0.21 -2.35
N GLU A 11 7.12 -1.52 -2.30
CA GLU A 11 8.27 -2.07 -1.61
C GLU A 11 9.59 -1.78 -2.32
N ARG A 12 9.61 -1.82 -3.66
CA ARG A 12 10.78 -1.37 -4.44
C ARG A 12 11.09 0.09 -4.10
N GLU A 13 10.08 0.95 -4.02
CA GLU A 13 10.29 2.35 -3.67
C GLU A 13 10.74 2.52 -2.22
N GLU A 14 10.20 1.75 -1.27
CA GLU A 14 10.70 1.72 0.11
C GLU A 14 12.18 1.29 0.17
N GLU A 15 12.61 0.34 -0.66
CA GLU A 15 14.00 -0.09 -0.77
C GLU A 15 14.91 0.95 -1.44
N VAL A 16 14.42 1.65 -2.47
CA VAL A 16 15.22 2.60 -3.28
C VAL A 16 15.25 4.01 -2.68
N PHE A 17 14.12 4.50 -2.19
CA PHE A 17 13.94 5.87 -1.71
C PHE A 17 13.75 5.95 -0.20
N GLY A 18 13.70 4.82 0.49
CA GLY A 18 13.38 4.75 1.92
C GLY A 18 11.88 4.92 2.17
N MET A 19 11.45 4.56 3.38
CA MET A 19 10.04 4.61 3.80
C MET A 19 9.44 6.02 3.64
N THR A 20 10.19 7.07 3.97
CA THR A 20 9.74 8.46 3.82
C THR A 20 9.49 8.84 2.36
N GLY A 21 10.35 8.44 1.43
CA GLY A 21 10.18 8.73 0.00
C GLY A 21 9.01 7.97 -0.62
N ALA A 22 8.80 6.72 -0.21
CA ALA A 22 7.66 5.92 -0.65
C ALA A 22 6.32 6.50 -0.13
N ILE A 23 6.30 6.98 1.12
CA ILE A 23 5.14 7.67 1.70
C ILE A 23 4.85 8.93 0.89
N GLU A 24 5.80 9.87 0.77
CA GLU A 24 5.61 11.15 0.08
C GLU A 24 5.08 10.99 -1.35
N ARG A 25 5.62 10.02 -2.10
CA ARG A 25 5.23 9.75 -3.49
C ARG A 25 3.86 9.10 -3.64
N SER A 26 3.36 8.45 -2.59
CA SER A 26 2.13 7.69 -2.62
C SER A 26 0.95 8.42 -1.96
N ILE A 27 1.21 9.46 -1.17
CA ILE A 27 0.18 10.24 -0.46
C ILE A 27 0.05 11.70 -0.93
N ASP A 28 0.86 12.16 -1.89
CA ASP A 28 0.66 13.43 -2.60
C ASP A 28 0.19 13.13 -4.03
N PRO A 29 -1.02 13.54 -4.46
CA PRO A 29 -1.55 13.28 -5.80
C PRO A 29 -0.64 13.78 -6.94
N ASP A 30 0.02 14.93 -6.77
CA ASP A 30 0.87 15.51 -7.82
C ASP A 30 2.24 14.82 -7.87
N ALA A 31 2.77 14.38 -6.71
CA ALA A 31 3.92 13.49 -6.66
C ALA A 31 3.59 12.13 -7.29
N CYS A 32 2.41 11.58 -6.96
CA CYS A 32 1.93 10.29 -7.45
C CYS A 32 1.73 10.29 -8.96
N ARG A 33 1.17 11.37 -9.54
CA ARG A 33 1.06 11.50 -11.00
C ARG A 33 2.42 11.56 -11.69
N ARG A 34 3.34 12.41 -11.21
CA ARG A 34 4.70 12.54 -11.78
C ARG A 34 5.45 11.20 -11.75
N MET A 35 5.34 10.52 -10.63
CA MET A 35 5.93 9.20 -10.41
C MET A 35 5.31 8.12 -11.31
N LEU A 36 3.99 8.08 -11.45
CA LEU A 36 3.33 7.14 -12.37
C LEU A 36 3.71 7.42 -13.84
N LEU A 37 3.87 8.69 -14.22
CA LEU A 37 4.37 9.06 -15.54
C LEU A 37 5.79 8.53 -15.80
N GLU A 38 6.69 8.65 -14.81
CA GLU A 38 8.06 8.12 -14.90
C GLU A 38 8.09 6.59 -15.06
N GLU A 39 7.25 5.87 -14.32
CA GLU A 39 7.23 4.39 -14.34
C GLU A 39 6.53 3.84 -15.59
N LEU A 40 5.40 4.43 -15.97
CA LEU A 40 4.54 3.93 -17.04
C LEU A 40 4.97 4.43 -18.42
N GLY A 41 5.74 5.52 -18.48
CA GLY A 41 6.16 6.17 -19.73
C GLY A 41 5.03 6.90 -20.46
N TYR A 42 3.87 7.09 -19.81
CA TYR A 42 2.73 7.85 -20.32
C TYR A 42 2.02 8.59 -19.20
N ASP A 43 1.28 9.65 -19.55
CA ASP A 43 0.52 10.44 -18.57
C ASP A 43 -0.65 9.62 -18.01
N PRO A 44 -0.62 9.25 -16.72
CA PRO A 44 -1.64 8.41 -16.12
C PRO A 44 -2.98 9.16 -16.02
N SER A 45 -4.07 8.44 -16.27
CA SER A 45 -5.41 8.98 -16.06
C SER A 45 -5.68 9.27 -14.57
N ASP A 46 -6.57 10.21 -14.30
CA ASP A 46 -7.00 10.57 -12.93
C ASP A 46 -7.49 9.36 -12.13
N LYS A 47 -8.10 8.37 -12.80
CA LYS A 47 -8.53 7.12 -12.17
C LYS A 47 -7.35 6.26 -11.71
N GLN A 48 -6.27 6.22 -12.48
CA GLN A 48 -5.06 5.48 -12.12
C GLN A 48 -4.33 6.18 -10.97
N VAL A 49 -4.21 7.51 -11.04
CA VAL A 49 -3.63 8.33 -9.96
C VAL A 49 -4.46 8.18 -8.68
N GLY A 50 -5.79 8.27 -8.76
CA GLY A 50 -6.69 8.11 -7.63
C GLY A 50 -6.58 6.73 -6.98
N ALA A 51 -6.59 5.65 -7.78
CA ALA A 51 -6.43 4.30 -7.26
C ALA A 51 -5.06 4.10 -6.56
N MET A 52 -4.01 4.71 -7.10
CA MET A 52 -2.65 4.67 -6.53
C MET A 52 -2.58 5.41 -5.20
N TYR A 53 -3.15 6.61 -5.17
CA TYR A 53 -3.25 7.46 -3.97
C TYR A 53 -4.04 6.79 -2.85
N GLU A 54 -5.22 6.24 -3.14
CA GLU A 54 -6.05 5.55 -2.15
C GLU A 54 -5.32 4.34 -1.56
N ALA A 55 -4.63 3.57 -2.40
CA ALA A 55 -3.90 2.40 -1.94
C ALA A 55 -2.64 2.76 -1.12
N GLY A 56 -1.99 3.89 -1.45
CA GLY A 56 -0.89 4.46 -0.66
C GLY A 56 -1.37 4.91 0.72
N ARG A 57 -2.45 5.69 0.77
CA ARG A 57 -3.09 6.11 2.04
C ARG A 57 -3.54 4.94 2.88
N MET A 58 -4.14 3.92 2.27
CA MET A 58 -4.53 2.72 2.99
C MET A 58 -3.33 2.06 3.69
N ARG A 59 -2.21 1.89 2.99
CA ARG A 59 -1.01 1.24 3.54
C ARG A 59 -0.30 2.07 4.60
N TYR A 60 -0.13 3.37 4.37
CA TYR A 60 0.74 4.21 5.21
C TYR A 60 0.00 5.02 6.28
N GLU A 61 -1.28 5.33 6.07
CA GLU A 61 -2.07 6.10 7.04
C GLU A 61 -3.09 5.19 7.75
N THR A 62 -3.88 4.43 7.00
CA THR A 62 -5.03 3.71 7.59
C THR A 62 -4.59 2.49 8.37
N LEU A 63 -3.88 1.54 7.76
CA LEU A 63 -3.49 0.28 8.41
C LEU A 63 -2.69 0.49 9.71
N PRO A 64 -1.68 1.39 9.79
CA PRO A 64 -0.95 1.60 11.02
C PRO A 64 -1.82 2.13 12.17
N THR A 65 -2.82 2.97 11.89
CA THR A 65 -3.72 3.50 12.93
C THR A 65 -4.58 2.41 13.57
N ILE A 66 -4.98 1.39 12.80
CA ILE A 66 -5.72 0.22 13.31
C ILE A 66 -4.82 -0.90 13.84
N GLY A 67 -3.52 -0.64 14.01
CA GLY A 67 -2.56 -1.63 14.50
C GLY A 67 -2.32 -2.78 13.52
N VAL A 68 -2.39 -2.50 12.22
CA VAL A 68 -2.18 -3.49 11.14
C VAL A 68 -1.03 -3.04 10.24
N SER A 69 -0.26 -4.00 9.72
CA SER A 69 0.67 -3.77 8.63
C SER A 69 0.53 -4.84 7.56
N THR A 70 1.10 -4.59 6.39
CA THR A 70 1.26 -5.61 5.35
C THR A 70 2.63 -6.26 5.45
N SER A 71 2.70 -7.57 5.21
CA SER A 71 3.96 -8.32 5.12
C SER A 71 3.91 -9.22 3.90
N GLN A 72 5.04 -9.39 3.21
CA GLN A 72 5.14 -10.35 2.12
C GLN A 72 5.73 -11.67 2.59
N VAL A 73 5.07 -12.75 2.17
CA VAL A 73 5.59 -14.11 2.30
C VAL A 73 6.00 -14.59 0.93
N LEU A 74 7.27 -15.01 0.83
CA LEU A 74 7.86 -15.55 -0.38
C LEU A 74 7.63 -17.07 -0.43
N TYR A 75 7.02 -17.53 -1.50
CA TYR A 75 6.87 -18.94 -1.85
C TYR A 75 7.68 -19.27 -3.11
N PRO A 76 8.03 -20.55 -3.33
CA PRO A 76 8.69 -20.98 -4.56
C PRO A 76 7.93 -20.61 -5.85
N TRP A 77 6.60 -20.47 -5.77
CA TRP A 77 5.72 -20.17 -6.90
C TRP A 77 5.25 -18.70 -6.95
N GLY A 78 5.68 -17.85 -6.02
CA GLY A 78 5.28 -16.44 -6.04
C GLY A 78 5.35 -15.76 -4.68
N LYS A 79 4.91 -14.50 -4.67
CA LYS A 79 4.82 -13.69 -3.45
C LYS A 79 3.36 -13.51 -3.07
N GLN A 80 3.07 -13.56 -1.77
CA GLN A 80 1.73 -13.26 -1.25
C GLN A 80 1.83 -12.21 -0.16
N THR A 81 1.03 -11.15 -0.27
CA THR A 81 0.87 -10.16 0.79
C THR A 81 -0.14 -10.65 1.81
N TRP A 82 0.24 -10.55 3.09
CA TRP A 82 -0.60 -10.82 4.25
C TRP A 82 -0.81 -9.56 5.06
N TYR A 83 -1.94 -9.48 5.75
CA TYR A 83 -2.13 -8.54 6.84
C TYR A 83 -1.58 -9.12 8.13
N ARG A 84 -0.89 -8.29 8.90
CA ARG A 84 -0.28 -8.64 10.17
C ARG A 84 -0.77 -7.69 11.24
N ASP A 85 -1.19 -8.26 12.36
CA ASP A 85 -1.47 -7.50 13.57
C ASP A 85 -0.16 -7.05 14.21
N LEU A 86 0.01 -5.74 14.43
CA LEU A 86 1.23 -5.15 14.98
C LEU A 86 1.42 -5.46 16.47
N THR A 87 0.33 -5.71 17.21
CA THR A 87 0.38 -6.00 18.65
C THR A 87 0.81 -7.44 18.93
N THR A 88 0.33 -8.39 18.12
CA THR A 88 0.50 -9.83 18.34
C THR A 88 1.45 -10.49 17.35
N GLY A 89 1.80 -9.81 16.24
CA GLY A 89 2.60 -10.35 15.15
C GLY A 89 1.91 -11.45 14.34
N ARG A 90 0.62 -11.72 14.58
CA ARG A 90 -0.13 -12.79 13.90
C ARG A 90 -0.61 -12.32 12.53
N ARG A 91 -0.72 -13.28 11.60
CA ARG A 91 -1.46 -13.08 10.36
C ARG A 91 -2.94 -12.91 10.69
N ILE A 92 -3.57 -11.89 10.11
CA ILE A 92 -5.02 -11.66 10.21
C ILE A 92 -5.66 -11.66 8.83
N GLY A 93 -6.96 -11.95 8.78
CA GLY A 93 -7.72 -11.98 7.54
C GLY A 93 -8.20 -10.59 7.13
N THR A 94 -8.63 -10.44 5.88
CA THR A 94 -9.24 -9.20 5.39
C THR A 94 -10.51 -8.83 6.18
N ALA A 95 -11.26 -9.82 6.68
CA ALA A 95 -12.43 -9.60 7.53
C ALA A 95 -12.07 -8.90 8.86
N ASP A 96 -10.97 -9.30 9.49
CA ASP A 96 -10.49 -8.66 10.73
C ASP A 96 -10.04 -7.22 10.47
N VAL A 97 -9.39 -6.98 9.33
CA VAL A 97 -8.98 -5.64 8.91
C VAL A 97 -10.20 -4.76 8.69
N GLN A 98 -11.20 -5.23 7.94
CA GLN A 98 -12.42 -4.48 7.69
C GLN A 98 -13.16 -4.16 9.00
N TYR A 99 -13.30 -5.14 9.89
CA TYR A 99 -13.91 -4.92 11.19
C TYR A 99 -13.24 -3.80 12.00
N ARG A 100 -11.90 -3.70 11.95
CA ARG A 100 -11.17 -2.62 12.64
C ARG A 100 -11.33 -1.26 11.97
N ILE A 101 -11.45 -1.22 10.65
CA ILE A 101 -11.76 0.01 9.91
C ILE A 101 -13.15 0.52 10.31
N ASP A 102 -14.14 -0.38 10.35
CA ASP A 102 -15.52 -0.05 10.71
C ASP A 102 -15.61 0.49 12.16
N LEU A 103 -14.80 -0.04 13.09
CA LEU A 103 -14.70 0.44 14.46
C LEU A 103 -14.13 1.86 14.60
N MET A 104 -13.29 2.30 13.65
CA MET A 104 -12.70 3.64 13.64
C MET A 104 -13.66 4.70 13.05
N GLY A 105 -14.72 4.28 12.35
CA GLY A 105 -15.70 5.18 11.76
C GLY A 105 -15.23 5.91 10.49
N PHE A 106 -14.39 5.26 9.67
CA PHE A 106 -14.00 5.74 8.34
C PHE A 106 -15.08 5.54 7.27
#